data_AF-A0A919GK84-F1
#
_entry.id   AF-A0A919GK84-F1
#
_cell.length_a   1.000
_cell.length_b   1.000
_cell.length_c   1.000
_cell.angle_alpha   90.00
_cell.angle_beta   90.00
_cell.angle_gamma   90.00
#
_symmetry.space_group_name_H-M   'P 1'
#
loop_
_entity.id
_entity.type
_entity.pdbx_description
1 polymer ?
#
loop_
_entity_poly.entity_id
_entity_poly.type
_entity_poly.pdbx_seq_one_letter_code
_entity_poly.pdbx_strand_id
1 'polypeptide(L)'
;MHPLHRRAALLCTGLSAALALLAGCGAQDDGGRPGAGTAAGRPGPAPSASRVPMLPDSRITPATGSFSKKQKEYLSGRVPANMDPAAVLQLGQEACERVARTARHDRDAAVGAVIAGDIPGAKDAVASLCPDQMPVLRAARAGFPDGVKKAPAAGTYRAPTPSASCAWRAVGAAGRVLASGPEPASGSGSGSGSGSGSGSGSGSGSGSGKKITAKVPPGTREFVSEGCYAWVPA
;
A
#
# COMPACT_ATOMS: atom_id res chain seq x y z
N MET A 1 -42.88 -20.40 12.55
CA MET A 1 -43.25 -21.45 13.53
C MET A 1 -41.97 -22.07 14.05
N HIS A 2 -41.63 -21.81 15.31
CA HIS A 2 -40.52 -22.49 16.01
C HIS A 2 -40.90 -23.94 16.31
N PRO A 3 -39.90 -24.82 16.45
CA PRO A 3 -39.79 -25.48 17.73
C PRO A 3 -38.40 -25.38 18.36
N LEU A 4 -38.46 -25.26 19.68
CA LEU A 4 -37.40 -25.22 20.66
C LEU A 4 -36.73 -26.59 20.78
N HIS A 5 -35.40 -26.64 20.80
CA HIS A 5 -34.70 -27.65 21.58
C HIS A 5 -33.66 -27.00 22.49
N ARG A 6 -33.90 -27.20 23.79
CA ARG A 6 -33.13 -26.73 24.92
C ARG A 6 -32.27 -27.90 25.44
N ARG A 7 -31.02 -27.57 25.75
CA ARG A 7 -30.13 -28.09 26.83
C ARG A 7 -29.45 -29.45 26.65
N ALA A 8 -28.12 -29.41 26.70
CA ALA A 8 -27.33 -30.08 27.74
C ALA A 8 -25.97 -29.38 27.91
N ALA A 9 -25.64 -29.05 29.15
CA ALA A 9 -24.36 -28.52 29.58
C ALA A 9 -23.41 -29.67 29.91
N LEU A 10 -22.12 -29.52 29.60
CA LEU A 10 -21.07 -30.34 30.20
C LEU A 10 -19.83 -29.45 30.43
N LEU A 11 -19.60 -29.18 31.71
CA LEU A 11 -18.39 -28.60 32.28
C LEU A 11 -17.31 -29.68 32.31
N CYS A 12 -16.15 -29.41 31.74
CA CYS A 12 -14.92 -30.16 32.04
C CYS A 12 -13.85 -29.16 32.48
N THR A 13 -13.75 -28.96 33.80
CA THR A 13 -12.57 -28.42 34.47
C THR A 13 -11.55 -29.54 34.65
N GLY A 14 -10.35 -29.35 34.10
CA GLY A 14 -9.20 -30.23 34.33
C GLY A 14 -7.91 -29.42 34.36
N LEU A 15 -7.40 -29.17 35.57
CA LEU A 15 -6.05 -28.70 35.86
C LEU A 15 -5.01 -29.73 35.40
N SER A 16 -3.89 -29.29 34.83
CA SER A 16 -2.55 -29.80 35.17
C SER A 16 -1.47 -28.83 34.72
N ALA A 17 -0.76 -28.29 35.71
CA ALA A 17 0.49 -27.56 35.59
C ALA A 17 1.67 -28.53 35.69
N ALA A 18 2.75 -28.32 34.92
CA ALA A 18 4.15 -28.28 35.38
C ALA A 18 5.16 -28.43 34.21
N LEU A 19 5.99 -27.38 34.07
CA LEU A 19 7.44 -27.32 33.81
C LEU A 19 8.12 -28.27 32.80
N ALA A 20 8.84 -27.69 31.82
CA ALA A 20 10.31 -27.68 31.82
C ALA A 20 10.88 -26.68 30.80
N LEU A 21 11.92 -25.97 31.26
CA LEU A 21 12.69 -24.91 30.59
C LEU A 21 13.66 -25.49 29.55
N LEU A 22 13.82 -24.79 28.42
CA LEU A 22 15.03 -24.86 27.59
C LEU A 22 15.60 -23.46 27.43
N ALA A 23 16.26 -23.00 28.49
CA ALA A 23 17.22 -21.90 28.46
C ALA A 23 18.62 -22.53 28.55
N GLY A 24 19.31 -22.60 27.42
CA GLY A 24 20.71 -23.01 27.34
C GLY A 24 21.60 -21.81 27.10
N CYS A 25 22.01 -21.13 28.17
CA CYS A 25 23.18 -20.25 28.21
C CYS A 25 24.42 -21.11 28.46
N GLY A 26 25.38 -21.10 27.53
CA GLY A 26 26.75 -21.53 27.78
C GLY A 26 27.62 -20.29 28.01
N ALA A 27 28.14 -20.14 29.23
CA ALA A 27 29.14 -19.15 29.61
C ALA A 27 30.47 -19.87 29.85
N GLN A 28 31.54 -19.40 29.20
CA GLN A 28 32.93 -19.78 29.48
C GLN A 28 33.76 -18.49 29.35
N ASP A 29 34.24 -17.97 30.48
CA ASP A 29 35.16 -16.85 30.58
C ASP A 29 36.60 -17.38 30.69
N ASP A 30 37.51 -16.86 29.86
CA ASP A 30 38.95 -16.83 30.13
C ASP A 30 39.52 -15.53 29.56
N GLY A 31 40.20 -14.77 30.42
CA GLY A 31 40.73 -13.43 30.13
C GLY A 31 42.12 -13.44 29.49
N GLY A 32 42.36 -12.50 28.56
CA GLY A 32 43.66 -12.21 27.97
C GLY A 32 43.65 -10.96 27.08
N ARG A 33 44.32 -9.90 27.54
CA ARG A 33 44.34 -8.48 27.08
C ARG A 33 45.09 -8.24 25.73
N PRO A 34 45.26 -6.98 25.28
CA PRO A 34 44.47 -6.25 24.29
C PRO A 34 45.13 -6.19 22.89
N GLY A 35 44.33 -6.15 21.82
CA GLY A 35 44.88 -6.00 20.47
C GLY A 35 43.89 -5.41 19.47
N ALA A 36 44.23 -4.22 18.97
CA ALA A 36 43.81 -3.59 17.71
C ALA A 36 42.30 -3.48 17.43
N GLY A 37 41.80 -2.25 17.50
CA GLY A 37 40.47 -1.89 17.01
C GLY A 37 40.32 -2.18 15.53
N THR A 38 39.49 -3.17 15.21
CA THR A 38 38.91 -3.32 13.88
C THR A 38 37.59 -2.58 13.89
N ALA A 39 37.58 -1.40 13.28
CA ALA A 39 36.36 -0.65 13.00
C ALA A 39 35.37 -1.58 12.29
N ALA A 40 34.23 -1.85 12.92
CA ALA A 40 33.10 -2.49 12.28
C ALA A 40 32.73 -1.64 11.05
N GLY A 41 33.05 -2.19 9.88
CA GLY A 41 32.80 -1.55 8.60
C GLY A 41 31.33 -1.15 8.52
N ARG A 42 31.09 0.12 8.22
CA ARG A 42 29.80 0.63 7.76
C ARG A 42 29.20 -0.36 6.75
N PRO A 43 27.88 -0.60 6.75
CA PRO A 43 27.23 -1.25 5.62
C PRO A 43 27.60 -0.46 4.36
N GLY A 44 28.35 -1.08 3.47
CA GLY A 44 28.64 -0.50 2.17
C GLY A 44 27.34 -0.27 1.39
N PRO A 45 27.31 0.67 0.45
CA PRO A 45 26.16 0.85 -0.42
C PRO A 45 25.81 -0.48 -1.08
N ALA A 46 24.54 -0.87 -1.01
CA ALA A 46 24.02 -2.03 -1.70
C ALA A 46 24.48 -2.02 -3.16
N PRO A 47 24.92 -3.16 -3.74
CA PRO A 47 25.28 -3.21 -5.14
C PRO A 47 24.10 -2.67 -5.96
N SER A 48 24.39 -1.66 -6.78
CA SER A 48 23.48 -1.13 -7.77
C SER A 48 22.82 -2.30 -8.47
N ALA A 49 21.48 -2.32 -8.51
CA ALA A 49 20.71 -3.31 -9.25
C ALA A 49 21.38 -3.53 -10.60
N SER A 50 22.06 -4.68 -10.73
CA SER A 50 22.65 -5.10 -12.00
C SER A 50 21.53 -5.03 -13.00
N ARG A 51 21.61 -4.08 -13.94
CA ARG A 51 20.61 -3.92 -15.00
C ARG A 51 20.56 -5.25 -15.73
N VAL A 52 19.57 -6.06 -15.40
CA VAL A 52 19.30 -7.30 -16.11
C VAL A 52 19.15 -6.89 -17.58
N PRO A 53 19.93 -7.48 -18.51
CA PRO A 53 19.83 -7.11 -19.91
C PRO A 53 18.40 -7.26 -20.39
N MET A 54 17.87 -6.24 -21.06
CA MET A 54 16.54 -6.28 -21.68
C MET A 54 16.67 -6.83 -23.10
N LEU A 55 15.67 -7.57 -23.54
CA LEU A 55 15.54 -8.05 -24.90
C LEU A 55 15.26 -6.86 -25.83
N PRO A 56 15.99 -6.67 -26.93
CA PRO A 56 15.71 -5.60 -27.88
C PRO A 56 14.37 -5.87 -28.59
N ASP A 57 13.68 -4.81 -28.99
CA ASP A 57 12.33 -4.89 -29.56
C ASP A 57 12.23 -5.79 -30.80
N SER A 58 13.31 -5.88 -31.59
CA SER A 58 13.40 -6.77 -32.75
C SER A 58 13.34 -8.26 -32.41
N ARG A 59 13.62 -8.63 -31.16
CA ARG A 59 13.58 -10.01 -30.65
C ARG A 59 12.34 -10.31 -29.81
N ILE A 60 11.42 -9.36 -29.65
CA ILE A 60 10.14 -9.55 -28.94
C ILE A 60 9.18 -10.32 -29.86
N THR A 61 9.29 -11.65 -29.83
CA THR A 61 8.45 -12.58 -30.61
C THR A 61 7.81 -13.61 -29.67
N PRO A 62 6.50 -13.89 -29.80
CA PRO A 62 5.88 -14.96 -29.03
C PRO A 62 6.28 -16.34 -29.57
N ALA A 63 6.19 -17.37 -28.74
CA ALA A 63 6.38 -18.75 -29.19
C ALA A 63 5.32 -19.18 -30.22
N THR A 64 4.11 -18.62 -30.15
CA THR A 64 3.01 -18.87 -31.09
C THR A 64 2.29 -17.57 -31.46
N GLY A 65 1.83 -17.47 -32.71
CA GLY A 65 1.07 -16.32 -33.19
C GLY A 65 1.88 -15.04 -33.37
N SER A 66 1.30 -13.89 -33.04
CA SER A 66 1.94 -12.57 -33.19
C SER A 66 1.40 -11.58 -32.18
N PHE A 67 2.29 -10.72 -31.65
CA PHE A 67 1.87 -9.60 -30.82
C PHE A 67 1.27 -8.47 -31.66
N SER A 68 0.16 -7.91 -31.19
CA SER A 68 -0.39 -6.67 -31.72
C SER A 68 0.55 -5.49 -31.46
N LYS A 69 0.35 -4.37 -32.16
CA LYS A 69 1.15 -3.15 -31.99
C LYS A 69 1.18 -2.67 -30.53
N LYS A 70 0.03 -2.67 -29.86
CA LYS A 70 -0.11 -2.24 -28.46
C LYS A 70 0.60 -3.19 -27.47
N GLN A 71 0.57 -4.49 -27.76
CA GLN A 71 1.30 -5.49 -26.97
C GLN A 71 2.81 -5.29 -27.11
N LYS A 72 3.31 -5.03 -28.33
CA LYS A 72 4.73 -4.71 -28.56
C LYS A 72 5.16 -3.43 -27.86
N GLU A 73 4.32 -2.39 -27.92
CA GLU A 73 4.56 -1.13 -27.20
C GLU A 73 4.63 -1.32 -25.69
N TYR A 74 3.75 -2.14 -25.12
CA TYR A 74 3.83 -2.53 -23.71
C TYR A 74 5.14 -3.28 -23.41
N LEU A 75 5.53 -4.24 -24.25
CA LEU A 75 6.70 -5.10 -24.02
C LEU A 75 8.05 -4.40 -24.23
N SER A 76 8.06 -3.31 -25.02
CA SER A 76 9.26 -2.54 -25.37
C SER A 76 10.06 -2.13 -24.13
N GLY A 77 11.31 -2.59 -24.06
CA GLY A 77 12.22 -2.30 -22.93
C GLY A 77 11.82 -2.93 -21.58
N ARG A 78 10.84 -3.85 -21.55
CA ARG A 78 10.34 -4.49 -20.32
C ARG A 78 10.64 -5.97 -20.21
N VAL A 79 11.04 -6.63 -21.29
CA VAL A 79 11.28 -8.07 -21.30
C VAL A 79 12.73 -8.35 -20.92
N PRO A 80 13.01 -8.96 -19.75
CA PRO A 80 14.36 -9.45 -19.46
C PRO A 80 14.82 -10.45 -20.51
N ALA A 81 16.12 -10.48 -20.83
CA ALA A 81 16.69 -11.35 -21.87
C ALA A 81 16.39 -12.85 -21.66
N ASN A 82 16.15 -13.28 -20.42
CA ASN A 82 15.87 -14.67 -20.04
C ASN A 82 14.39 -14.91 -19.69
N MET A 83 13.48 -14.03 -20.11
CA MET A 83 12.06 -14.12 -19.80
C MET A 83 11.22 -14.16 -21.08
N ASP A 84 10.17 -14.99 -21.07
CA ASP A 84 9.23 -15.08 -22.19
C ASP A 84 8.43 -13.76 -22.31
N PRO A 85 8.46 -13.07 -23.47
CA PRO A 85 7.62 -11.90 -23.69
C PRO A 85 6.12 -12.13 -23.43
N ALA A 86 5.61 -13.34 -23.69
CA ALA A 86 4.21 -13.68 -23.43
C ALA A 86 3.89 -13.67 -21.92
N ALA A 87 4.82 -14.12 -21.07
CA ALA A 87 4.66 -14.07 -19.63
C ALA A 87 4.64 -12.62 -19.10
N VAL A 88 5.49 -11.74 -19.65
CA VAL A 88 5.47 -10.30 -19.29
C VAL A 88 4.16 -9.65 -19.73
N LEU A 89 3.65 -10.00 -20.91
CA LEU A 89 2.37 -9.51 -21.39
C LEU A 89 1.22 -9.99 -20.49
N GLN A 90 1.22 -11.26 -20.10
CA GLN A 90 0.22 -11.82 -19.20
C GLN A 90 0.17 -11.07 -17.87
N LEU A 91 1.33 -10.73 -17.29
CA LEU A 91 1.37 -9.91 -16.07
C LEU A 91 0.72 -8.53 -16.26
N GLY A 92 0.89 -7.92 -17.44
CA GLY A 92 0.21 -6.68 -17.80
C GLY A 92 -1.31 -6.83 -17.93
N GLN A 93 -1.77 -7.94 -18.51
CA GLN A 93 -3.19 -8.26 -18.62
C GLN A 93 -3.82 -8.51 -17.25
N GLU A 94 -3.13 -9.23 -16.37
CA GLU A 94 -3.55 -9.45 -14.98
C GLU A 94 -3.63 -8.13 -14.19
N ALA A 95 -2.69 -7.20 -14.41
CA ALA A 95 -2.78 -5.87 -13.81
C ALA A 95 -4.02 -5.10 -14.29
N CYS A 96 -4.31 -5.14 -15.59
CA CYS A 96 -5.53 -4.56 -16.16
C CYS A 96 -6.81 -5.15 -15.55
N GLU A 97 -6.87 -6.48 -15.42
CA GLU A 97 -8.00 -7.15 -14.81
C GLU A 97 -8.17 -6.80 -13.32
N ARG A 98 -7.08 -6.73 -12.56
CA ARG A 98 -7.11 -6.30 -11.16
C ARG A 98 -7.66 -4.89 -11.04
N VAL A 99 -7.16 -3.94 -11.84
CA VAL A 99 -7.68 -2.56 -11.88
C VAL A 99 -9.17 -2.56 -12.22
N ALA A 100 -9.57 -3.29 -13.26
CA ALA A 100 -10.97 -3.32 -13.70
C ALA A 100 -11.91 -3.94 -12.65
N ARG A 101 -11.51 -5.03 -11.99
CA ARG A 101 -12.28 -5.65 -10.91
C ARG A 101 -12.44 -4.69 -9.73
N THR A 102 -11.36 -4.07 -9.27
CA THR A 102 -11.43 -3.09 -8.17
C THR A 102 -12.30 -1.91 -8.57
N ALA A 103 -12.11 -1.32 -9.76
CA ALA A 103 -12.84 -0.14 -10.20
C ALA A 103 -14.34 -0.38 -10.39
N ARG A 104 -14.76 -1.63 -10.67
CA ARG A 104 -16.18 -2.01 -10.72
C ARG A 104 -16.85 -1.95 -9.36
N HIS A 105 -16.11 -2.20 -8.28
CA HIS A 105 -16.65 -2.17 -6.91
C HIS A 105 -16.43 -0.82 -6.25
N ASP A 106 -15.23 -0.27 -6.36
CA ASP A 106 -14.83 1.01 -5.80
C ASP A 106 -13.74 1.64 -6.69
N ARG A 107 -14.13 2.69 -7.40
CA ARG A 107 -13.23 3.41 -8.29
C ARG A 107 -12.14 4.18 -7.55
N ASP A 108 -12.43 4.66 -6.34
CA ASP A 108 -11.44 5.40 -5.54
C ASP A 108 -10.41 4.46 -4.95
N ALA A 109 -10.84 3.27 -4.51
CA ALA A 109 -9.92 2.20 -4.12
C ALA A 109 -9.02 1.79 -5.28
N ALA A 110 -9.55 1.68 -6.51
CA ALA A 110 -8.74 1.37 -7.69
C ALA A 110 -7.71 2.47 -7.99
N VAL A 111 -8.11 3.74 -7.90
CA VAL A 111 -7.19 4.87 -8.06
C VAL A 111 -6.12 4.85 -6.97
N GLY A 112 -6.52 4.66 -5.71
CA GLY A 112 -5.62 4.55 -4.56
C GLY A 112 -4.58 3.44 -4.73
N ALA A 113 -5.00 2.25 -5.16
CA ALA A 113 -4.11 1.11 -5.41
C ALA A 113 -3.09 1.39 -6.52
N VAL A 114 -3.47 2.09 -7.59
CA VAL A 114 -2.54 2.50 -8.66
C VAL A 114 -1.57 3.58 -8.19
N ILE A 115 -2.00 4.48 -7.32
CA ILE A 115 -1.16 5.50 -6.69
C ILE A 115 -0.12 4.86 -5.77
N ALA A 116 -0.57 3.98 -4.87
CA ALA A 116 0.24 3.30 -3.87
C ALA A 116 1.20 2.26 -4.48
N GLY A 117 0.86 1.70 -5.64
CA GLY A 117 1.68 0.71 -6.34
C GLY A 117 1.31 -0.75 -6.06
N ASP A 118 0.20 -0.99 -5.37
CA ASP A 118 -0.29 -2.32 -4.99
C ASP A 118 -0.69 -3.21 -6.17
N ILE A 119 -0.86 -2.61 -7.35
CA ILE A 119 -1.01 -3.31 -8.63
C ILE A 119 0.27 -3.04 -9.44
N PRO A 120 1.28 -3.93 -9.36
CA PRO A 120 2.53 -3.77 -10.09
C PRO A 120 2.29 -3.60 -11.59
N GLY A 121 3.01 -2.68 -12.22
CA GLY A 121 2.90 -2.43 -13.67
C GLY A 121 1.58 -1.78 -14.14
N ALA A 122 0.62 -1.49 -13.24
CA ALA A 122 -0.70 -0.98 -13.63
C ALA A 122 -0.65 0.29 -14.48
N LYS A 123 0.25 1.23 -14.17
CA LYS A 123 0.33 2.51 -14.91
C LYS A 123 0.60 2.30 -16.39
N ASP A 124 1.49 1.37 -16.70
CA ASP A 124 1.93 1.08 -18.07
C ASP A 124 0.99 0.11 -18.78
N ALA A 125 0.50 -0.89 -18.05
CA ALA A 125 -0.50 -1.83 -18.55
C ALA A 125 -1.78 -1.09 -18.93
N VAL A 126 -2.25 -0.17 -18.09
CA VAL A 126 -3.45 0.63 -18.38
C VAL A 126 -3.22 1.52 -19.61
N ALA A 127 -2.07 2.19 -19.72
CA ALA A 127 -1.72 3.02 -20.88
C ALA A 127 -1.78 2.26 -22.22
N SER A 128 -1.34 1.00 -22.23
CA SER A 128 -1.10 0.27 -23.48
C SER A 128 -2.14 -0.81 -23.77
N LEU A 129 -2.63 -1.51 -22.74
CA LEU A 129 -3.40 -2.75 -22.88
C LEU A 129 -4.89 -2.58 -22.55
N CYS A 130 -5.27 -1.73 -21.59
CA CYS A 130 -6.67 -1.55 -21.18
C CYS A 130 -7.12 -0.08 -21.19
N PRO A 131 -7.43 0.49 -22.37
CA PRO A 131 -7.81 1.89 -22.52
C PRO A 131 -9.08 2.27 -21.74
N ASP A 132 -9.97 1.33 -21.48
CA ASP A 132 -11.18 1.58 -20.67
C ASP A 132 -10.85 1.99 -19.23
N GLN A 133 -9.66 1.64 -18.73
CA GLN A 133 -9.17 2.04 -17.41
C GLN A 133 -8.39 3.38 -17.43
N MET A 134 -8.28 4.06 -18.58
CA MET A 134 -7.69 5.40 -18.68
C MET A 134 -8.21 6.39 -17.64
N PRO A 135 -9.52 6.43 -17.32
CA PRO A 135 -10.02 7.35 -16.31
C PRO A 135 -9.46 7.09 -14.91
N VAL A 136 -9.18 5.83 -14.56
CA VAL A 136 -8.51 5.46 -13.29
C VAL A 136 -7.06 5.95 -13.31
N LEU A 137 -6.32 5.70 -14.40
CA LEU A 137 -4.94 6.15 -14.54
C LEU A 137 -4.80 7.67 -14.50
N ARG A 138 -5.71 8.41 -15.14
CA ARG A 138 -5.71 9.88 -15.13
C ARG A 138 -5.92 10.44 -13.72
N ALA A 139 -6.86 9.88 -12.97
CA ALA A 139 -7.07 10.25 -11.58
C ALA A 139 -5.85 9.91 -10.72
N ALA A 140 -5.23 8.74 -10.93
CA ALA A 140 -4.03 8.33 -10.22
C ALA A 140 -2.83 9.26 -10.49
N ARG A 141 -2.68 9.78 -11.71
CA ARG A 141 -1.62 10.75 -12.08
C ARG A 141 -1.78 12.11 -11.38
N ALA A 142 -3.00 12.48 -11.05
CA ALA A 142 -3.28 13.72 -10.34
C ALA A 142 -3.19 13.57 -8.80
N GLY A 143 -3.20 12.34 -8.29
CA GLY A 143 -2.99 12.02 -6.89
C GLY A 143 -1.52 11.72 -6.53
N PHE A 144 -1.29 11.31 -5.28
CA PHE A 144 0.03 10.94 -4.79
C PHE A 144 -0.05 9.97 -3.58
N PRO A 145 0.96 9.11 -3.37
CA PRO A 145 0.95 8.13 -2.28
C PRO A 145 1.18 8.81 -0.93
N ASP A 146 0.98 8.05 0.13
CA ASP A 146 1.41 8.45 1.48
C ASP A 146 2.92 8.76 1.55
N GLY A 147 3.34 9.49 2.59
CA GLY A 147 4.71 9.94 2.77
C GLY A 147 4.93 11.40 2.37
N VAL A 148 6.13 11.73 1.89
CA VAL A 148 6.52 13.10 1.55
C VAL A 148 6.36 13.36 0.06
N LYS A 149 5.37 14.20 -0.30
CA LYS A 149 5.20 14.75 -1.65
C LYS A 149 5.79 16.15 -1.73
N LYS A 150 6.83 16.31 -2.55
CA LYS A 150 7.38 17.64 -2.90
C LYS A 150 6.51 18.35 -3.93
N ALA A 151 6.33 19.65 -3.73
CA ALA A 151 5.55 20.55 -4.57
C ALA A 151 4.21 19.92 -5.03
N PRO A 152 3.33 19.52 -4.09
CA PRO A 152 2.00 19.02 -4.44
C PRO A 152 1.23 20.10 -5.20
N ALA A 153 0.38 19.69 -6.14
CA ALA A 153 -0.56 20.64 -6.73
C ALA A 153 -1.54 21.13 -5.65
N ALA A 154 -1.88 22.41 -5.68
CA ALA A 154 -2.90 22.94 -4.80
C ALA A 154 -4.27 22.35 -5.19
N GLY A 155 -5.10 22.07 -4.20
CA GLY A 155 -6.40 21.44 -4.43
C GLY A 155 -6.93 20.68 -3.23
N THR A 156 -8.04 19.98 -3.44
CA THR A 156 -8.64 19.11 -2.43
C THR A 156 -8.35 17.66 -2.80
N TYR A 157 -7.91 16.90 -1.80
CA TYR A 157 -7.62 15.48 -1.91
C TYR A 157 -8.40 14.72 -0.84
N ARG A 158 -8.67 13.44 -1.11
CA ARG A 158 -9.25 12.51 -0.14
C ARG A 158 -8.39 11.26 -0.01
N ALA A 159 -8.32 10.71 1.19
CA ALA A 159 -7.81 9.37 1.43
C ALA A 159 -8.97 8.36 1.30
N PRO A 160 -8.96 7.43 0.32
CA PRO A 160 -10.04 6.46 0.13
C PRO A 160 -10.12 5.43 1.26
N THR A 161 -8.96 4.97 1.73
CA THR A 161 -8.80 3.90 2.71
C THR A 161 -7.83 4.31 3.82
N PRO A 162 -8.11 5.41 4.56
CA PRO A 162 -7.21 5.87 5.61
C PRO A 162 -7.21 4.89 6.77
N SER A 163 -6.05 4.68 7.39
CA SER A 163 -5.98 4.06 8.70
C SER A 163 -6.52 5.00 9.78
N ALA A 164 -6.80 4.46 10.97
CA ALA A 164 -7.21 5.25 12.13
C ALA A 164 -6.15 6.28 12.58
N SER A 165 -4.88 6.05 12.24
CA SER A 165 -3.75 6.94 12.52
C SER A 165 -3.40 7.85 11.35
N CYS A 166 -4.22 7.92 10.30
CA CYS A 166 -3.96 8.81 9.17
C CYS A 166 -3.80 10.25 9.64
N ALA A 167 -2.64 10.84 9.39
CA ALA A 167 -2.31 12.21 9.70
C ALA A 167 -1.58 12.86 8.51
N TRP A 168 -1.73 14.16 8.36
CA TRP A 168 -1.09 14.91 7.28
C TRP A 168 -0.79 16.36 7.65
N ARG A 169 0.17 16.95 6.94
CA ARG A 169 0.53 18.38 7.00
C ARG A 169 0.96 18.89 5.63
N ALA A 170 0.50 20.07 5.29
CA ALA A 170 0.99 20.88 4.17
C ALA A 170 1.98 21.91 4.74
N VAL A 171 3.21 21.90 4.25
CA VAL A 171 4.31 22.73 4.71
C VAL A 171 4.71 23.70 3.60
N GLY A 172 4.74 24.99 3.93
CA GLY A 172 5.12 26.10 3.06
C GLY A 172 6.60 26.46 3.17
N ALA A 173 6.94 27.66 2.72
CA ALA A 173 8.30 28.19 2.85
C ALA A 173 8.74 28.26 4.33
N ALA A 174 10.05 28.10 4.56
CA ALA A 174 10.67 28.11 5.88
C ALA A 174 10.06 27.12 6.90
N GLY A 175 9.47 26.02 6.44
CA GLY A 175 8.93 24.98 7.32
C GLY A 175 7.60 25.32 7.98
N ARG A 176 6.95 26.44 7.61
CA ARG A 176 5.65 26.83 8.19
C ARG A 176 4.56 25.83 7.79
N VAL A 177 3.83 25.29 8.76
CA VAL A 177 2.63 24.49 8.49
C VAL A 177 1.51 25.42 7.99
N LEU A 178 1.01 25.15 6.78
CA LEU A 178 -0.07 25.89 6.14
C LEU A 178 -1.44 25.25 6.40
N ALA A 179 -1.47 23.92 6.54
CA ALA A 179 -2.66 23.14 6.88
C ALA A 179 -2.24 21.77 7.43
N SER A 180 -3.10 21.12 8.20
CA SER A 180 -2.87 19.76 8.70
C SER A 180 -4.20 19.07 9.04
N GLY A 181 -4.14 17.75 9.26
CA GLY A 181 -5.29 17.01 9.77
C GLY A 181 -4.95 15.57 10.17
N PRO A 182 -5.92 14.86 10.76
CA PRO A 182 -7.21 15.36 11.18
C PRO A 182 -7.11 16.14 12.52
N GLU A 183 -7.75 17.31 12.59
CA GLU A 183 -8.19 17.91 13.86
C GLU A 183 -9.35 17.06 14.46
N PRO A 184 -9.52 16.96 15.79
CA PRO A 184 -10.70 16.35 16.39
C PRO A 184 -11.95 17.03 15.82
N ALA A 185 -12.99 16.26 15.54
CA ALA A 185 -14.18 16.76 14.87
C ALA A 185 -14.85 17.93 15.63
N SER A 186 -14.47 19.17 15.33
CA SER A 186 -15.30 20.34 15.60
C SER A 186 -16.42 20.34 14.55
N GLY A 187 -17.44 19.53 14.85
CA GLY A 187 -18.55 19.25 13.95
C GLY A 187 -19.32 18.00 14.36
N SER A 188 -19.58 17.80 15.64
CA SER A 188 -20.67 16.95 16.09
C SER A 188 -21.39 17.69 17.21
N GLY A 189 -22.63 18.08 16.93
CA GLY A 189 -23.57 18.45 17.97
C GLY A 189 -23.57 17.37 19.05
N SER A 190 -23.62 17.83 20.29
CA SER A 190 -23.74 17.01 21.48
C SER A 190 -24.91 16.05 21.36
N GLY A 191 -24.61 14.79 21.03
CA GLY A 191 -25.51 13.65 21.19
C GLY A 191 -24.92 12.74 22.24
N SER A 192 -25.19 13.01 23.51
CA SER A 192 -24.85 12.13 24.62
C SER A 192 -25.62 10.82 24.47
N GLY A 193 -24.94 9.76 24.03
CA GLY A 193 -25.47 8.41 23.96
C GLY A 193 -24.57 7.46 24.73
N SER A 194 -24.84 7.28 26.02
CA SER A 194 -24.21 6.25 26.84
C SER A 194 -24.72 4.88 26.41
N GLY A 195 -23.85 4.06 25.84
CA GLY A 195 -24.16 2.68 25.46
C GLY A 195 -22.95 1.78 25.71
N SER A 196 -22.91 1.16 26.88
CA SER A 196 -21.94 0.11 27.21
C SER A 196 -22.31 -1.18 26.48
N GLY A 197 -21.48 -1.60 25.53
CA GLY A 197 -21.63 -2.87 24.84
C GLY A 197 -20.27 -3.52 24.60
N SER A 198 -19.92 -4.50 25.44
CA SER A 198 -18.74 -5.34 25.25
C SER A 198 -19.01 -6.36 24.16
N GLY A 199 -18.37 -6.19 23.01
CA GLY A 199 -18.41 -7.15 21.90
C GLY A 199 -17.03 -7.33 21.29
N SER A 200 -16.38 -8.46 21.60
CA SER A 200 -15.18 -8.91 20.91
C SER A 200 -15.55 -9.46 19.53
N GLY A 201 -15.61 -8.58 18.53
CA GLY A 201 -15.81 -8.93 17.14
C GLY A 201 -14.54 -8.67 16.33
N SER A 202 -13.82 -9.72 15.95
CA SER A 202 -12.83 -9.64 14.86
C SER A 202 -13.57 -9.55 13.53
N GLY A 203 -14.01 -8.34 13.19
CA GLY A 203 -14.62 -8.02 11.91
C GLY A 203 -13.69 -7.12 11.13
N SER A 204 -13.11 -7.64 10.04
CA SER A 204 -12.58 -6.81 8.95
C SER A 204 -13.75 -6.16 8.20
N GLY A 205 -14.47 -5.29 8.91
CA GLY A 205 -15.52 -4.46 8.35
C GLY A 205 -14.87 -3.27 7.68
N SER A 206 -15.04 -3.15 6.36
CA SER A 206 -15.02 -1.86 5.67
C SER A 206 -16.18 -1.01 6.21
N GLY A 207 -16.06 -0.57 7.46
CA GLY A 207 -16.89 0.49 8.00
C GLY A 207 -16.56 1.74 7.22
N SER A 208 -17.59 2.49 6.83
CA SER A 208 -17.49 3.82 6.24
C SER A 208 -16.68 4.74 7.16
N GLY A 209 -15.35 4.58 7.12
CA GLY A 209 -14.41 5.37 7.87
C GLY A 209 -14.63 6.82 7.50
N LYS A 210 -14.55 7.71 8.49
CA LYS A 210 -14.61 9.16 8.24
C LYS A 210 -13.72 9.47 7.03
N LYS A 211 -14.32 10.01 5.97
CA LYS A 211 -13.59 10.41 4.77
C LYS A 211 -12.59 11.48 5.18
N ILE A 212 -11.30 11.13 5.18
CA ILE A 212 -10.24 12.10 5.49
C ILE A 212 -9.97 12.89 4.22
N THR A 213 -10.11 14.20 4.32
CA THR A 213 -9.81 15.14 3.24
C THR A 213 -8.65 16.04 3.64
N ALA A 214 -7.89 16.45 2.63
CA ALA A 214 -6.82 17.42 2.77
C ALA A 214 -7.01 18.52 1.74
N LYS A 215 -7.05 19.77 2.21
CA LYS A 215 -6.98 20.95 1.36
C LYS A 215 -5.52 21.40 1.33
N VAL A 216 -4.86 21.18 0.19
CA VAL A 216 -3.47 21.60 -0.06
C VAL A 216 -3.49 23.06 -0.51
N PRO A 217 -3.02 24.02 0.31
CA PRO A 217 -3.03 25.43 -0.07
C PRO A 217 -2.01 25.73 -1.18
N PRO A 218 -2.22 26.76 -2.00
CA PRO A 218 -1.18 27.28 -2.88
C PRO A 218 0.05 27.69 -2.07
N GLY A 219 1.25 27.49 -2.64
CA GLY A 219 2.52 27.75 -1.95
C GLY A 219 3.01 26.62 -1.04
N THR A 220 2.30 25.49 -0.98
CA THR A 220 2.79 24.27 -0.32
C THR A 220 4.05 23.76 -1.02
N ARG A 221 5.14 23.62 -0.27
CA ARG A 221 6.42 23.09 -0.73
C ARG A 221 6.54 21.59 -0.49
N GLU A 222 5.96 21.11 0.61
CA GLU A 222 5.92 19.70 0.95
C GLU A 222 4.56 19.34 1.55
N PHE A 223 4.05 18.17 1.17
CA PHE A 223 2.93 17.54 1.85
C PHE A 223 3.44 16.25 2.46
N VAL A 224 3.28 16.13 3.78
CA VAL A 224 3.70 14.95 4.53
C VAL A 224 2.45 14.26 5.03
N SER A 225 2.30 12.98 4.75
CA SER A 225 1.25 12.17 5.35
C SER A 225 1.78 10.83 5.82
N GLU A 226 1.08 10.27 6.79
CA GLU A 226 1.37 8.97 7.39
C GLU A 226 0.07 8.26 7.71
N GLY A 227 -0.03 6.97 7.39
CA GLY A 227 -1.21 6.14 7.63
C GLY A 227 -2.39 6.47 6.71
N CYS A 228 -2.22 7.31 5.69
CA CYS A 228 -3.29 7.73 4.79
C CYS A 228 -3.35 6.94 3.48
N TYR A 229 -2.33 6.11 3.22
CA TYR A 229 -2.20 5.20 2.08
C TYR A 229 -2.07 5.89 0.71
N ALA A 230 -3.08 6.66 0.28
CA ALA A 230 -3.04 7.40 -0.98
C ALA A 230 -3.97 8.63 -0.94
N TRP A 231 -3.63 9.66 -1.71
CA TRP A 231 -4.41 10.89 -1.86
C TRP A 231 -4.97 11.01 -3.27
N VAL A 232 -6.29 10.92 -3.40
CA VAL A 232 -7.04 11.02 -4.66
C VAL A 232 -7.66 12.41 -4.80
N PRO A 233 -7.56 13.10 -5.95
CA PRO A 233 -8.20 14.41 -6.15
C PRO A 233 -9.72 14.33 -5.96
N ALA A 234 -10.26 15.15 -5.05
CA ALA A 234 -11.68 15.18 -4.64
C ALA A 234 -12.57 15.94 -5.60
#